data_AF-A0A2S6Q5S5-F1
#
_entry.id   AF-A0A2S6Q5S5-F1
#
_cell.length_a   1.000
_cell.length_b   1.000
_cell.length_c   1.000
_cell.angle_alpha   90.00
_cell.angle_beta   90.00
_cell.angle_gamma   90.00
#
_symmetry.space_group_name_H-M   'P 1'
#
loop_
_entity.id
_entity.type
_entity.pdbx_description
1 polymer ?
#
loop_
_entity_poly.entity_id
_entity_poly.type
_entity_poly.pdbx_seq_one_letter_code
_entity_poly.pdbx_strand_id
1 'polypeptide(L)' 'MSESNTSSLEAEELVMDHRAVSDVPTDRNCMSCGEKFASEGWHNRLCLRCRKRSEPDFV' A
#
# COMPACT_ATOMS: atom_id res chain seq x y z
N MET A 1 -14.72 41.61 22.38
CA MET A 1 -15.50 40.66 21.58
C MET A 1 -14.51 40.01 20.62
N SER A 2 -14.00 38.82 20.98
CA SER A 2 -13.04 38.10 20.16
C SER A 2 -13.74 36.82 19.72
N GLU A 3 -14.33 36.86 18.54
CA GLU A 3 -15.01 35.70 17.94
C GLU A 3 -13.94 34.79 17.34
N SER A 4 -13.53 33.78 18.10
CA SER A 4 -12.72 32.68 17.59
C SER A 4 -13.61 31.83 16.70
N ASN A 5 -13.47 32.01 15.39
CA ASN A 5 -14.16 31.25 14.37
C ASN A 5 -13.66 29.79 14.41
N THR A 6 -14.53 28.91 14.89
CA THR A 6 -14.45 27.46 14.73
C THR A 6 -14.59 27.13 13.24
N SER A 7 -13.49 26.80 12.58
CA SER A 7 -13.56 26.15 11.27
C SER A 7 -12.59 24.98 11.18
N SER A 8 -13.18 23.80 11.04
CA SER A 8 -12.65 22.63 10.34
C SER A 8 -11.43 21.95 10.95
N LEU A 9 -11.62 21.32 12.10
CA LEU A 9 -10.82 20.17 12.51
C LEU A 9 -11.39 18.90 11.87
N GLU A 10 -11.11 18.58 10.59
CA GLU A 10 -11.48 17.24 10.07
C GLU A 10 -10.55 16.60 9.00
N ALA A 11 -9.40 17.17 8.61
CA ALA A 11 -8.75 16.65 7.40
C ALA A 11 -7.31 16.14 7.50
N GLU A 12 -6.53 16.35 8.57
CA GLU A 12 -5.08 16.18 8.44
C GLU A 12 -4.40 15.62 9.69
N GLU A 13 -4.74 14.40 10.09
CA GLU A 13 -3.85 13.65 11.00
C GLU A 13 -3.83 12.15 10.72
N LEU A 14 -3.24 11.77 9.58
CA LEU A 14 -2.66 10.43 9.40
C LEU A 14 -1.32 10.57 8.67
N VAL A 15 -0.25 10.64 9.45
CA VAL A 15 1.13 10.63 8.97
C VAL A 15 1.45 9.22 8.45
N MET A 16 1.11 8.89 7.21
CA MET A 16 1.49 7.61 6.59
C MET A 16 1.83 7.78 5.11
N ASP A 17 3.15 7.85 4.86
CA ASP A 17 3.85 7.79 3.56
C ASP A 17 3.37 8.81 2.51
N HIS A 18 4.16 9.87 2.26
CA HIS A 18 3.89 10.98 1.31
C HIS A 18 3.76 10.55 -0.18
N ARG A 19 3.50 9.29 -0.48
CA ARG A 19 3.39 8.78 -1.84
C ARG A 19 1.95 8.90 -2.31
N ALA A 20 1.75 9.55 -3.45
CA ALA A 20 0.44 9.64 -4.06
C ALA A 20 -0.08 8.22 -4.36
N VAL A 21 -1.38 7.99 -4.16
CA VAL A 21 -2.04 6.71 -4.49
C VAL A 21 -1.85 6.35 -5.97
N SER A 22 -1.74 7.36 -6.84
CA SER A 22 -1.43 7.20 -8.27
C SER A 22 -0.05 6.59 -8.55
N ASP A 23 0.89 6.69 -7.61
CA ASP A 23 2.25 6.17 -7.79
C ASP A 23 2.36 4.68 -7.40
N VAL A 24 1.28 4.08 -6.89
CA VAL A 24 1.25 2.65 -6.57
C VAL A 24 1.51 1.86 -7.86
N PRO A 25 2.59 1.06 -7.94
CA PRO A 25 2.87 0.30 -9.15
C PRO A 25 1.78 -0.74 -9.35
N THR A 26 1.03 -0.63 -10.45
CA THR A 26 -0.03 -1.58 -10.83
C THR A 26 0.56 -2.90 -11.33
N ASP A 27 1.74 -2.87 -11.96
CA ASP A 27 2.43 -4.06 -12.47
C ASP A 27 3.87 -4.13 -11.95
N ARG A 28 4.29 -5.32 -11.49
CA ARG A 28 5.66 -5.58 -11.01
C ARG A 28 6.13 -6.96 -11.46
N ASN A 29 7.45 -7.17 -11.47
CA ASN A 29 8.03 -8.50 -11.63
C ASN A 29 8.17 -9.19 -10.27
N CYS A 30 7.78 -10.46 -10.20
CA CYS A 30 7.90 -11.30 -9.01
C CYS A 30 9.38 -11.51 -8.67
N MET A 31 9.78 -11.24 -7.42
CA MET A 31 11.17 -11.42 -6.98
C MET A 31 11.59 -12.89 -6.86
N SER A 32 10.64 -13.84 -6.87
CA SER A 32 10.94 -15.27 -6.80
C SER A 32 11.03 -15.93 -8.18
N CYS A 33 10.10 -15.63 -9.09
CA CYS A 33 10.01 -16.30 -10.39
C CYS A 33 10.21 -15.38 -11.61
N GLY A 34 10.35 -14.06 -11.41
CA GLY A 34 10.56 -13.08 -12.49
C GLY A 34 9.31 -12.69 -13.28
N GLU A 35 8.22 -13.44 -13.16
CA GLU A 35 6.96 -13.19 -13.89
C GLU A 35 6.33 -11.85 -13.53
N LYS A 36 5.71 -11.18 -14.52
CA LYS A 36 4.92 -9.97 -14.28
C LYS A 36 3.61 -10.32 -13.58
N PHE A 37 3.21 -9.49 -12.62
CA PHE A 37 1.96 -9.65 -11.89
C PHE A 37 1.37 -8.30 -11.47
N ALA A 38 0.05 -8.27 -11.30
CA ALA A 38 -0.65 -7.10 -10.78
C ALA A 38 -0.31 -6.88 -9.31
N SER A 39 0.25 -5.72 -8.99
CA SER A 39 0.68 -5.34 -7.65
C SER A 39 -0.41 -4.52 -6.96
N GLU A 40 -1.03 -5.10 -5.95
CA GLU A 40 -2.11 -4.46 -5.15
C GLU A 40 -1.57 -3.49 -4.07
N GLY A 41 -0.28 -3.14 -4.09
CA GLY A 41 0.26 -2.20 -3.12
C GLY A 41 1.80 -2.11 -3.09
N TRP A 42 2.29 -1.11 -2.36
CA TRP A 42 3.71 -0.78 -2.25
C TRP A 42 4.61 -1.91 -1.73
N HIS A 43 4.05 -2.85 -0.96
CA HIS A 43 4.78 -3.93 -0.31
C HIS A 43 4.70 -5.27 -1.06
N ASN A 44 3.93 -5.37 -2.14
CA ASN A 44 3.85 -6.61 -2.91
C ASN A 44 5.16 -6.86 -3.69
N ARG A 45 5.78 -8.01 -3.43
CA ARG A 45 7.04 -8.46 -4.08
C ARG A 45 6.90 -9.80 -4.79
N LEU A 46 5.86 -10.57 -4.45
CA LEU A 46 5.63 -11.92 -4.97
C LEU A 46 4.27 -11.98 -5.67
N CYS A 47 4.23 -12.69 -6.80
CA CYS A 47 2.99 -13.08 -7.45
C CYS A 47 2.17 -14.03 -6.55
N LEU A 48 0.87 -14.15 -6.80
CA LEU A 48 -0.04 -14.98 -6.00
C LEU A 48 0.45 -16.43 -5.83
N ARG A 49 1.00 -17.02 -6.91
CA ARG A 49 1.54 -18.38 -6.88
C ARG A 49 2.73 -18.51 -5.92
N CYS A 50 3.68 -17.59 -5.99
CA CYS A 50 4.86 -17.60 -5.10
C CYS A 50 4.48 -17.26 -3.66
N ARG A 51 3.52 -16.36 -3.44
CA ARG A 51 3.02 -16.02 -2.10
C ARG A 51 2.42 -17.24 -1.40
N LYS A 52 1.53 -17.96 -2.09
CA LYS A 52 0.92 -19.19 -1.56
C LYS A 52 1.95 -20.29 -1.25
N ARG A 53 3.06 -20.35 -2.00
CA ARG A 53 4.15 -21.29 -1.72
C ARG A 53 4.99 -20.88 -0.50
N SER A 54 5.12 -19.58 -0.24
CA SER A 54 5.88 -19.05 0.90
C SER A 54 5.10 -18.99 2.20
N GLU A 55 3.78 -19.17 2.16
CA GLU A 55 2.97 -19.25 3.37
C GLU A 55 3.36 -20.50 4.17
N PRO A 56 3.71 -20.35 5.46
CA PRO A 56 4.00 -21.50 6.29
C PRO A 56 2.72 -22.31 6.49
N ASP A 57 2.82 -23.63 6.26
CA ASP A 57 1.78 -24.56 6.68
C ASP A 57 1.79 -24.60 8.21
N PHE A 58 0.89 -23.86 8.86
CA PHE A 58 0.65 -24.01 10.29
C PHE A 58 -0.09 -25.34 10.51
N VAL A 59 0.67 -26.42 10.69
CA VAL A 59 0.20 -27.76 11.10
C VAL A 59 0.40 -27.94 12.59
#